data_AF-A0AAV7H963-F1
#
_entry.id   AF-A0AAV7H963-F1
#
_cell.length_a   1.000
_cell.length_b   1.000
_cell.length_c   1.000
_cell.angle_alpha   90.00
_cell.angle_beta   90.00
_cell.angle_gamma   90.00
#
_symmetry.space_group_name_H-M   'P 1'
#
loop_
_entity.id
_entity.type
_entity.pdbx_description
1 polymer ?
#
loop_
_entity_poly.entity_id
_entity_poly.type
_entity_poly.pdbx_seq_one_letter_code
_entity_poly.pdbx_strand_id
1 'polypeptide(L)'
;MQSPCSSSFLTMKPYHLLPFVFLLLYLSSLSFSSSSFPINIWPKPTNISWPIPHSSPLCPSFTIHCSQPSHPHLSRAISRYTDLLLADHHQPLLPPSLPSSPHPISSLSISISNPSAPLHHAVDESYTLSIPLSGSAFLFASTPWGAIRGLESFSQLTWSADSQILVAAGIHISDRPLFPHRGLLLDTSRNFFTVEDIMRTVRAMSYNKMNVLHWHITDSQSFPILLPSVPDLAIKGSYGPEMRYSPEDVRRIVDYAMSYGVRVMPEIDVPGHSGSWAEAYPEIVTCANQFWRPPNKPALAAEPATGQLNPLNPKTYRIVHNVFRDAANLFPEPFFHAGADEVNSACWESDTSIAAFISAGGTLDQLLQTFITKTHPFLTSHLHRTAVYWEDVILGPAVKISPSAIPKETTILQTWNNGPNNTKILTSMGYRVIVSSWDFYYLDCGHGGWVGNDSEYDSLTPGGNGGSWCAPFKTWQRVYDYDITEGLTEEERRMVIGGEVAMWSEQVDGVVADGRIWPRTAAMAEALWSGNRGEDGQKRYGDATDRLNEWRHRMVGRGIAAEPIQPLWCARNPGMCNLVQ
;
A
#
# COMPACT_ATOMS: atom_id res chain seq x y z
N MET A 1 -27.39 -72.89 -56.45
CA MET A 1 -28.52 -73.75 -56.87
C MET A 1 -29.71 -73.42 -55.97
N GLN A 2 -30.77 -72.92 -56.60
CA GLN A 2 -32.19 -73.05 -56.23
C GLN A 2 -32.69 -72.60 -54.84
N SER A 3 -33.23 -71.37 -54.82
CA SER A 3 -34.60 -71.03 -54.37
C SER A 3 -35.66 -71.92 -55.09
N PRO A 4 -37.00 -71.86 -54.87
CA PRO A 4 -37.81 -70.76 -54.31
C PRO A 4 -39.12 -71.13 -53.54
N CYS A 5 -39.82 -70.10 -53.04
CA CYS A 5 -41.27 -69.82 -53.20
C CYS A 5 -41.64 -68.69 -52.20
N SER A 6 -41.84 -67.40 -52.56
CA SER A 6 -42.95 -66.75 -53.31
C SER A 6 -44.34 -67.04 -52.72
N SER A 7 -45.28 -66.11 -52.48
CA SER A 7 -45.44 -64.68 -52.83
C SER A 7 -46.76 -64.17 -52.17
N SER A 8 -46.76 -63.02 -51.49
CA SER A 8 -47.36 -61.71 -51.89
C SER A 8 -48.87 -61.50 -51.68
N PHE A 9 -49.27 -60.37 -51.08
CA PHE A 9 -50.35 -59.50 -51.57
C PHE A 9 -50.10 -58.03 -51.16
N LEU A 10 -50.50 -57.12 -52.06
CA LEU A 10 -50.13 -55.71 -52.19
C LEU A 10 -50.91 -54.77 -51.25
N THR A 11 -50.39 -53.55 -51.01
CA THR A 11 -50.98 -52.26 -51.49
C THR A 11 -50.09 -51.04 -51.17
N MET A 12 -50.41 -49.90 -51.82
CA MET A 12 -49.54 -48.82 -52.31
C MET A 12 -49.22 -47.66 -51.33
N LYS A 13 -48.05 -47.01 -51.61
CA LYS A 13 -47.57 -45.59 -51.52
C LYS A 13 -48.57 -44.46 -51.16
N PRO A 14 -48.14 -43.20 -50.85
CA PRO A 14 -46.79 -42.61 -50.78
C PRO A 14 -46.47 -41.77 -49.51
N TYR A 15 -45.21 -41.34 -49.42
CA TYR A 15 -44.60 -40.41 -48.48
C TYR A 15 -45.27 -39.03 -48.40
N HIS A 16 -45.43 -38.49 -47.18
CA HIS A 16 -45.41 -37.06 -46.87
C HIS A 16 -44.80 -36.83 -45.47
N LEU A 17 -43.87 -35.87 -45.40
CA LEU A 17 -43.10 -35.46 -44.22
C LEU A 17 -43.96 -34.87 -43.08
N LEU A 18 -43.60 -35.15 -41.83
CA LEU A 18 -43.97 -34.40 -40.60
C LEU A 18 -43.15 -34.90 -39.38
N PRO A 19 -43.03 -34.14 -38.29
CA PRO A 19 -42.06 -33.08 -38.04
C PRO A 19 -40.95 -33.49 -37.03
N PHE A 20 -39.81 -32.78 -37.06
CA PHE A 20 -38.75 -32.88 -36.06
C PHE A 20 -39.25 -32.34 -34.72
N VAL A 21 -39.38 -33.23 -33.72
CA VAL A 21 -39.60 -32.86 -32.32
C VAL A 21 -38.24 -32.52 -31.72
N PHE A 22 -38.02 -31.25 -31.39
CA PHE A 22 -36.87 -30.80 -30.60
C PHE A 22 -37.06 -31.26 -29.14
N LEU A 23 -36.31 -32.29 -28.76
CA LEU A 23 -36.15 -32.70 -27.37
C LEU A 23 -35.20 -31.70 -26.69
N LEU A 24 -35.75 -30.75 -25.93
CA LEU A 24 -35.00 -29.89 -25.03
C LEU A 24 -34.38 -30.75 -23.91
N LEU A 25 -33.14 -31.18 -24.13
CA LEU A 25 -32.27 -31.67 -23.07
C LEU A 25 -31.96 -30.48 -22.15
N TYR A 26 -32.57 -30.48 -20.97
CA TYR A 26 -32.12 -29.69 -19.83
C TYR A 26 -30.68 -30.12 -19.51
N LEU A 27 -29.71 -29.38 -20.06
CA LEU A 27 -28.36 -29.33 -19.51
C LEU A 27 -28.47 -28.63 -18.16
N SER A 28 -28.52 -29.43 -17.09
CA SER A 28 -28.19 -28.93 -15.77
C SER A 28 -26.80 -28.32 -15.87
N SER A 29 -26.73 -26.99 -15.79
CA SER A 29 -25.52 -26.27 -15.46
C SER A 29 -24.99 -26.86 -14.16
N LEU A 30 -23.93 -27.66 -14.25
CA LEU A 30 -23.07 -27.93 -13.10
C LEU A 30 -22.52 -26.58 -12.67
N SER A 31 -23.19 -25.95 -11.71
CA SER A 31 -22.61 -24.90 -10.90
C SER A 31 -21.37 -25.52 -10.28
N PHE A 32 -20.19 -25.20 -10.79
CA PHE A 32 -18.97 -25.37 -10.02
C PHE A 32 -19.14 -24.50 -8.79
N SER A 33 -19.55 -25.08 -7.66
CA SER A 33 -19.38 -24.43 -6.37
C SER A 33 -17.90 -24.10 -6.27
N SER A 34 -17.54 -22.82 -6.08
CA SER A 34 -16.18 -22.51 -5.68
C SER A 34 -15.95 -23.26 -4.37
N SER A 35 -15.25 -24.38 -4.43
CA SER A 35 -14.84 -25.11 -3.24
C SER A 35 -14.07 -24.12 -2.39
N SER A 36 -14.56 -23.81 -1.18
CA SER A 36 -13.81 -23.00 -0.22
C SER A 36 -12.43 -23.63 -0.06
N PHE A 37 -11.37 -22.87 -0.32
CA PHE A 37 -10.02 -23.35 -0.07
C PHE A 37 -9.89 -23.66 1.42
N PRO A 38 -9.44 -24.86 1.82
CA PRO A 38 -9.41 -25.25 3.23
C PRO A 38 -8.34 -24.50 4.02
N ILE A 39 -7.46 -23.73 3.36
CA ILE A 39 -6.44 -22.89 3.99
C ILE A 39 -6.65 -21.45 3.56
N ASN A 40 -6.63 -20.56 4.54
CA ASN A 40 -6.68 -19.12 4.35
C ASN A 40 -5.27 -18.57 4.08
N ILE A 41 -5.08 -17.93 2.92
CA ILE A 41 -3.84 -17.24 2.53
C ILE A 41 -4.14 -15.77 2.24
N TRP A 42 -3.21 -14.87 2.58
CA TRP A 42 -3.32 -13.44 2.41
C TRP A 42 -2.02 -12.76 1.96
N PRO A 43 -2.02 -11.94 0.90
CA PRO A 43 -3.04 -11.85 -0.14
C PRO A 43 -3.33 -13.18 -0.82
N LYS A 44 -4.53 -13.35 -1.37
CA LYS A 44 -4.87 -14.46 -2.27
C LYS A 44 -3.91 -14.44 -3.47
N PRO A 45 -3.26 -15.56 -3.81
CA PRO A 45 -2.47 -15.61 -5.04
C PRO A 45 -3.31 -15.35 -6.29
N THR A 46 -2.70 -14.79 -7.34
CA THR A 46 -3.37 -14.60 -8.63
C THR A 46 -3.71 -15.92 -9.32
N ASN A 47 -2.92 -16.97 -9.07
CA ASN A 47 -3.20 -18.32 -9.55
C ASN A 47 -2.72 -19.36 -8.52
N ILE A 48 -3.64 -20.23 -8.12
CA ILE A 48 -3.42 -21.31 -7.16
C ILE A 48 -4.12 -22.56 -7.69
N SER A 49 -3.38 -23.67 -7.74
CA SER A 49 -3.88 -24.98 -8.12
C SER A 49 -3.57 -25.97 -7.01
N TRP A 50 -4.61 -26.62 -6.48
CA TRP A 50 -4.48 -27.60 -5.41
C TRP A 50 -5.26 -28.88 -5.74
N PRO A 51 -4.83 -29.63 -6.77
CA PRO A 51 -5.59 -30.79 -7.26
C PRO A 51 -5.63 -31.94 -6.26
N ILE A 52 -4.66 -32.02 -5.35
CA ILE A 52 -4.53 -33.12 -4.38
C ILE A 52 -4.35 -32.52 -2.97
N PRO A 53 -5.41 -32.00 -2.33
CA PRO A 53 -5.31 -31.37 -1.01
C PRO A 53 -4.84 -32.32 0.07
N HIS A 54 -3.64 -32.11 0.61
CA HIS A 54 -3.07 -32.87 1.73
C HIS A 54 -2.32 -31.94 2.69
N SER A 55 -2.15 -32.40 3.92
CA SER A 55 -1.14 -31.91 4.84
C SER A 55 0.07 -32.86 4.84
N SER A 56 1.27 -32.33 5.05
CA SER A 56 2.49 -33.11 5.29
C SER A 56 3.19 -32.57 6.53
N PRO A 57 3.83 -33.41 7.36
CA PRO A 57 4.69 -32.92 8.44
C PRO A 57 5.85 -32.10 7.87
N LEU A 58 6.21 -31.00 8.52
CA LEU A 58 7.45 -30.29 8.25
C LEU A 58 8.56 -30.95 9.07
N CYS A 59 9.68 -31.30 8.43
CA CYS A 59 10.78 -31.95 9.11
C CYS A 59 11.38 -31.03 10.19
N PRO A 60 11.72 -31.52 11.40
CA PRO A 60 12.42 -30.71 12.41
C PRO A 60 13.78 -30.18 11.92
N SER A 61 14.42 -30.88 10.98
CA SER A 61 15.68 -30.45 10.35
C SER A 61 15.45 -29.73 9.01
N PHE A 62 14.28 -29.09 8.83
CA PHE A 62 13.94 -28.41 7.58
C PHE A 62 14.96 -27.34 7.22
N THR A 63 15.39 -27.32 5.96
CA THR A 63 16.37 -26.36 5.45
C THR A 63 15.87 -25.65 4.20
N ILE A 64 16.16 -24.35 4.12
CA ILE A 64 15.95 -23.55 2.92
C ILE A 64 17.29 -23.42 2.19
N HIS A 65 17.36 -23.95 0.97
CA HIS A 65 18.53 -23.84 0.10
C HIS A 65 18.28 -22.78 -0.97
N CYS A 66 19.29 -21.98 -1.29
CA CYS A 66 19.18 -20.95 -2.34
C CYS A 66 20.34 -21.06 -3.32
N SER A 67 20.06 -20.90 -4.61
CA SER A 67 21.10 -20.86 -5.65
C SER A 67 22.03 -19.64 -5.52
N GLN A 68 21.66 -18.64 -4.72
CA GLN A 68 22.35 -17.35 -4.55
C GLN A 68 22.55 -17.02 -3.06
N PRO A 69 23.31 -17.84 -2.31
CA PRO A 69 23.39 -17.73 -0.85
C PRO A 69 24.07 -16.44 -0.36
N SER A 70 24.84 -15.76 -1.21
CA SER A 70 25.57 -14.54 -0.86
C SER A 70 24.78 -13.24 -1.06
N HIS A 71 23.54 -13.30 -1.57
CA HIS A 71 22.75 -12.08 -1.73
C HIS A 71 22.36 -11.51 -0.35
N PRO A 72 22.73 -10.27 0.01
CA PRO A 72 22.67 -9.78 1.40
C PRO A 72 21.24 -9.66 1.94
N HIS A 73 20.28 -9.19 1.13
CA HIS A 73 18.90 -9.02 1.58
C HIS A 73 18.12 -10.35 1.61
N LEU A 74 18.24 -11.17 0.56
CA LEU A 74 17.60 -12.48 0.49
C LEU A 74 18.13 -13.46 1.54
N SER A 75 19.44 -13.50 1.82
CA SER A 75 19.98 -14.37 2.87
C SER A 75 19.40 -14.04 4.25
N ARG A 76 19.26 -12.75 4.57
CA ARG A 76 18.55 -12.29 5.78
C ARG A 76 17.07 -12.69 5.77
N ALA A 77 16.39 -12.61 4.63
CA ALA A 77 15.02 -13.08 4.49
C ALA A 77 14.90 -14.60 4.70
N ILE A 78 15.80 -15.40 4.12
CA ILE A 78 15.85 -16.85 4.29
C ILE A 78 16.06 -17.22 5.77
N SER A 79 17.02 -16.59 6.45
CA SER A 79 17.24 -16.80 7.89
C SER A 79 15.97 -16.50 8.66
N ARG A 80 15.39 -15.31 8.45
CA ARG A 80 14.16 -14.88 9.12
C ARG A 80 12.99 -15.85 8.91
N TYR A 81 12.75 -16.31 7.68
CA TYR A 81 11.65 -17.25 7.41
C TYR A 81 11.95 -18.65 7.95
N THR A 82 13.21 -19.07 8.00
CA THR A 82 13.59 -20.32 8.67
C THR A 82 13.26 -20.24 10.16
N ASP A 83 13.66 -19.15 10.83
CA ASP A 83 13.37 -18.92 12.25
C ASP A 83 11.85 -18.81 12.49
N LEU A 84 11.15 -18.08 11.63
CA LEU A 84 9.70 -17.91 11.71
C LEU A 84 8.97 -19.24 11.57
N LEU A 85 9.31 -20.08 10.59
CA LEU A 85 8.67 -21.39 10.39
C LEU A 85 8.80 -22.29 11.62
N LEU A 86 9.92 -22.20 12.34
CA LEU A 86 10.18 -23.00 13.53
C LEU A 86 9.55 -22.41 14.80
N ALA A 87 9.32 -21.09 14.85
CA ALA A 87 8.87 -20.37 16.04
C ALA A 87 7.41 -19.85 16.01
N ASP A 88 6.78 -19.70 14.82
CA ASP A 88 5.44 -19.08 14.66
C ASP A 88 4.36 -19.87 15.40
N HIS A 89 4.53 -21.19 15.59
CA HIS A 89 3.60 -22.11 16.30
C HIS A 89 2.10 -21.86 16.02
N HIS A 90 1.80 -21.39 14.81
CA HIS A 90 0.51 -20.82 14.46
C HIS A 90 -0.60 -21.87 14.53
N GLN A 91 -1.62 -21.62 15.35
CA GLN A 91 -2.82 -22.44 15.45
C GLN A 91 -3.95 -21.75 14.67
N PRO A 92 -4.45 -22.34 13.57
CA PRO A 92 -5.51 -21.72 12.78
C PRO A 92 -6.79 -21.54 13.60
N LEU A 93 -7.55 -20.48 13.34
CA LEU A 93 -8.86 -20.26 13.99
C LEU A 93 -9.82 -21.42 13.71
N LEU A 94 -9.72 -21.96 12.49
CA LEU A 94 -10.39 -23.17 12.02
C LEU A 94 -9.34 -24.12 11.44
N PRO A 95 -8.98 -25.20 12.14
CA PRO A 95 -7.99 -26.15 11.64
C PRO A 95 -8.44 -26.77 10.31
N PRO A 96 -7.58 -26.82 9.28
CA PRO A 96 -7.91 -27.42 8.00
C PRO A 96 -8.08 -28.94 8.15
N SER A 97 -9.19 -29.48 7.64
CA SER A 97 -9.44 -30.92 7.60
C SER A 97 -8.86 -31.53 6.31
N LEU A 98 -7.60 -31.92 6.34
CA LEU A 98 -6.87 -32.46 5.19
C LEU A 98 -6.36 -33.89 5.45
N PRO A 99 -6.35 -34.77 4.41
CA PRO A 99 -5.64 -36.04 4.47
C PRO A 99 -4.14 -35.82 4.74
N SER A 100 -3.55 -36.67 5.59
CA SER A 100 -2.11 -36.61 5.88
C SER A 100 -1.31 -37.43 4.87
N SER A 101 -0.27 -36.83 4.31
CA SER A 101 0.80 -37.52 3.58
C SER A 101 1.79 -38.15 4.56
N PRO A 102 2.33 -39.36 4.27
CA PRO A 102 3.37 -39.97 5.09
C PRO A 102 4.77 -39.40 4.84
N HIS A 103 4.96 -38.54 3.82
CA HIS A 103 6.26 -37.99 3.45
C HIS A 103 6.44 -36.59 4.03
N PRO A 104 7.35 -36.39 5.00
CA PRO A 104 7.62 -35.06 5.52
C PRO A 104 8.28 -34.15 4.48
N ILE A 105 7.95 -32.87 4.50
CA ILE A 105 8.67 -31.85 3.72
C ILE A 105 9.97 -31.51 4.44
N SER A 106 11.10 -31.85 3.81
CA SER A 106 12.44 -31.76 4.40
C SER A 106 13.21 -30.51 3.97
N SER A 107 12.85 -29.90 2.85
CA SER A 107 13.56 -28.73 2.34
C SER A 107 12.71 -27.86 1.41
N LEU A 108 13.12 -26.60 1.27
CA LEU A 108 12.66 -25.67 0.24
C LEU A 108 13.87 -25.22 -0.60
N SER A 109 13.86 -25.51 -1.89
CA SER A 109 14.88 -25.06 -2.82
C SER A 109 14.44 -23.79 -3.56
N ILE A 110 15.23 -22.72 -3.45
CA ILE A 110 15.00 -21.42 -4.09
C ILE A 110 15.94 -21.27 -5.28
N SER A 111 15.37 -21.00 -6.46
CA SER A 111 16.11 -20.68 -7.68
C SER A 111 15.76 -19.28 -8.18
N ILE A 112 16.80 -18.49 -8.48
CA ILE A 112 16.68 -17.12 -9.00
C ILE A 112 17.43 -16.99 -10.32
N SER A 113 16.79 -16.39 -11.34
CA SER A 113 17.40 -16.19 -12.66
C SER A 113 18.21 -14.89 -12.76
N ASN A 114 17.77 -13.80 -12.13
CA ASN A 114 18.45 -12.51 -12.12
C ASN A 114 18.72 -12.01 -10.68
N PRO A 115 19.80 -12.49 -10.03
CA PRO A 115 20.12 -12.11 -8.65
C PRO A 115 20.56 -10.65 -8.47
N SER A 116 20.96 -9.96 -9.54
CA SER A 116 21.51 -8.61 -9.47
C SER A 116 20.44 -7.51 -9.66
N ALA A 117 19.17 -7.88 -9.80
CA ALA A 117 18.08 -6.92 -10.02
C ALA A 117 17.92 -5.97 -8.81
N PRO A 118 18.04 -4.64 -8.99
CA PRO A 118 17.85 -3.69 -7.89
C PRO A 118 16.38 -3.62 -7.45
N LEU A 119 16.14 -3.29 -6.18
CA LEU A 119 14.79 -3.06 -5.66
C LEU A 119 14.28 -1.68 -6.06
N HIS A 120 13.82 -1.53 -7.30
CA HIS A 120 13.25 -0.30 -7.84
C HIS A 120 11.78 -0.49 -8.23
N HIS A 121 11.11 0.61 -8.59
CA HIS A 121 9.77 0.56 -9.17
C HIS A 121 9.67 -0.42 -10.35
N ALA A 122 8.61 -1.23 -10.36
CA ALA A 122 8.32 -2.23 -11.39
C ALA A 122 9.37 -3.35 -11.56
N VAL A 123 10.24 -3.58 -10.57
CA VAL A 123 11.05 -4.81 -10.53
C VAL A 123 10.13 -6.04 -10.51
N ASP A 124 10.53 -7.12 -11.18
CA ASP A 124 9.73 -8.34 -11.27
C ASP A 124 9.63 -9.03 -9.89
N GLU A 125 8.44 -8.95 -9.28
CA GLU A 125 8.10 -9.57 -7.99
C GLU A 125 7.37 -10.91 -8.15
N SER A 126 7.32 -11.48 -9.36
CA SER A 126 6.65 -12.76 -9.61
C SER A 126 7.43 -13.95 -9.06
N TYR A 127 6.69 -15.01 -8.71
CA TYR A 127 7.26 -16.27 -8.26
C TYR A 127 6.34 -17.45 -8.58
N THR A 128 6.90 -18.65 -8.59
CA THR A 128 6.15 -19.90 -8.55
C THR A 128 6.59 -20.73 -7.35
N LEU A 129 5.61 -21.30 -6.63
CA LEU A 129 5.84 -22.15 -5.47
C LEU A 129 5.16 -23.50 -5.69
N SER A 130 5.91 -24.59 -5.52
CA SER A 130 5.42 -25.96 -5.65
C SER A 130 5.77 -26.74 -4.39
N ILE A 131 4.76 -27.33 -3.75
CA ILE A 131 4.95 -28.20 -2.58
C ILE A 131 4.36 -29.58 -2.93
N PRO A 132 5.12 -30.45 -3.61
CA PRO A 132 4.67 -31.79 -3.97
C PRO A 132 4.59 -32.71 -2.75
N LEU A 133 3.91 -33.86 -2.91
CA LEU A 133 3.85 -34.91 -1.89
C LEU A 133 5.16 -35.69 -1.71
N SER A 134 6.19 -35.39 -2.50
CA SER A 134 7.44 -36.15 -2.58
C SER A 134 8.55 -35.68 -1.63
N GLY A 135 8.27 -34.72 -0.72
CA GLY A 135 9.17 -34.38 0.39
C GLY A 135 10.10 -33.17 0.20
N SER A 136 10.09 -32.50 -0.96
CA SER A 136 10.87 -31.27 -1.21
C SER A 136 10.02 -30.22 -1.92
N ALA A 137 10.02 -29.00 -1.38
CA ALA A 137 9.36 -27.85 -1.97
C ALA A 137 10.30 -27.05 -2.87
N PHE A 138 9.73 -26.33 -3.84
CA PHE A 138 10.48 -25.55 -4.83
C PHE A 138 9.88 -24.16 -4.97
N LEU A 139 10.73 -23.14 -4.89
CA LEU A 139 10.39 -21.74 -5.13
C LEU A 139 11.27 -21.21 -6.26
N PHE A 140 10.65 -20.76 -7.35
CA PHE A 140 11.34 -20.08 -8.43
C PHE A 140 10.89 -18.62 -8.50
N ALA A 141 11.82 -17.70 -8.73
CA ALA A 141 11.51 -16.29 -8.96
C ALA A 141 12.50 -15.69 -9.96
N SER A 142 12.07 -14.66 -10.70
CA SER A 142 12.97 -13.93 -11.59
C SER A 142 14.02 -13.14 -10.82
N THR A 143 13.66 -12.60 -9.65
CA THR A 143 14.50 -11.72 -8.83
C THR A 143 14.49 -12.16 -7.36
N PRO A 144 15.44 -11.68 -6.55
CA PRO A 144 15.41 -11.86 -5.10
C PRO A 144 14.11 -11.38 -4.44
N TRP A 145 13.48 -10.36 -5.02
CA TRP A 145 12.27 -9.74 -4.46
C TRP A 145 11.05 -10.65 -4.61
N GLY A 146 10.87 -11.29 -5.77
CA GLY A 146 9.86 -12.32 -5.97
C GLY A 146 10.07 -13.53 -5.03
N ALA A 147 11.32 -13.91 -4.77
CA ALA A 147 11.62 -14.97 -3.80
C ALA A 147 11.20 -14.59 -2.37
N ILE A 148 11.36 -13.33 -1.95
CA ILE A 148 10.87 -12.85 -0.65
C ILE A 148 9.34 -12.94 -0.57
N ARG A 149 8.61 -12.66 -1.67
CA ARG A 149 7.14 -12.81 -1.73
C ARG A 149 6.71 -14.28 -1.62
N GLY A 150 7.43 -15.17 -2.29
CA GLY A 150 7.17 -16.60 -2.24
C GLY A 150 7.48 -17.25 -0.89
N LEU A 151 8.51 -16.76 -0.18
CA LEU A 151 8.81 -17.17 1.19
C LEU A 151 7.68 -16.79 2.15
N GLU A 152 7.09 -15.60 2.02
CA GLU A 152 5.92 -15.22 2.81
C GLU A 152 4.75 -16.17 2.55
N SER A 153 4.43 -16.44 1.28
CA SER A 153 3.36 -17.37 0.91
C SER A 153 3.63 -18.79 1.41
N PHE A 154 4.86 -19.29 1.35
CA PHE A 154 5.22 -20.59 1.93
C PHE A 154 4.99 -20.60 3.45
N SER A 155 5.36 -19.53 4.15
CA SER A 155 5.14 -19.42 5.59
C SER A 155 3.65 -19.56 5.94
N GLN A 156 2.77 -18.96 5.14
CA GLN A 156 1.33 -18.99 5.37
C GLN A 156 0.69 -20.37 5.16
N LEU A 157 1.35 -21.25 4.40
CA LEU A 157 0.91 -22.62 4.17
C LEU A 157 1.30 -23.58 5.30
N THR A 158 1.91 -23.07 6.38
CA THR A 158 2.27 -23.85 7.56
C THR A 158 1.40 -23.52 8.77
N TRP A 159 1.13 -24.53 9.60
CA TRP A 159 0.41 -24.40 10.85
C TRP A 159 0.83 -25.48 11.85
N SER A 160 0.46 -25.32 13.11
CA SER A 160 0.73 -26.29 14.19
C SER A 160 -0.52 -27.11 14.51
N ALA A 161 -0.36 -28.42 14.63
CA ALA A 161 -1.37 -29.37 15.09
C ALA A 161 -0.70 -30.47 15.91
N ASP A 162 -1.25 -30.80 17.09
CA ASP A 162 -0.75 -31.85 17.99
C ASP A 162 0.78 -31.80 18.23
N SER A 163 1.29 -30.59 18.50
CA SER A 163 2.73 -30.32 18.72
C SER A 163 3.65 -30.61 17.52
N GLN A 164 3.09 -30.79 16.32
CA GLN A 164 3.80 -30.91 15.06
C GLN A 164 3.53 -29.71 14.16
N ILE A 165 4.53 -29.32 13.36
CA ILE A 165 4.34 -28.32 12.29
C ILE A 165 3.92 -29.09 11.04
N LEU A 166 2.78 -28.69 10.48
CA LEU A 166 2.24 -29.21 9.23
C LEU A 166 2.37 -28.15 8.13
N VAL A 167 2.44 -28.61 6.88
CA VAL A 167 2.46 -27.77 5.69
C VAL A 167 1.50 -28.31 4.64
N ALA A 168 0.86 -27.41 3.88
CA ALA A 168 0.04 -27.75 2.74
C ALA A 168 0.88 -28.42 1.65
N ALA A 169 0.44 -29.57 1.14
CA ALA A 169 1.14 -30.32 0.10
C ALA A 169 0.20 -30.72 -1.04
N GLY A 170 0.78 -31.03 -2.20
CA GLY A 170 0.06 -31.20 -3.46
C GLY A 170 -0.38 -29.87 -4.11
N ILE A 171 0.22 -28.75 -3.69
CA ILE A 171 -0.17 -27.39 -4.09
C ILE A 171 0.86 -26.76 -5.04
N HIS A 172 0.35 -26.01 -6.02
CA HIS A 172 1.12 -25.17 -6.93
C HIS A 172 0.56 -23.75 -6.95
N ILE A 173 1.44 -22.76 -6.81
CA ILE A 173 1.11 -21.33 -6.85
C ILE A 173 1.96 -20.67 -7.93
N SER A 174 1.33 -19.81 -8.74
CA SER A 174 1.99 -18.92 -9.68
C SER A 174 1.43 -17.52 -9.47
N ASP A 175 2.26 -16.58 -9.05
CA ASP A 175 1.77 -15.37 -8.40
C ASP A 175 2.61 -14.14 -8.75
N ARG A 176 1.93 -13.00 -8.84
CA ARG A 176 2.53 -11.69 -9.16
C ARG A 176 1.56 -10.56 -8.78
N PRO A 177 2.05 -9.36 -8.45
CA PRO A 177 1.18 -8.22 -8.16
C PRO A 177 0.50 -7.68 -9.41
N LEU A 178 -0.73 -7.16 -9.27
CA LEU A 178 -1.41 -6.37 -10.28
C LEU A 178 -0.79 -4.98 -10.46
N PHE A 179 -0.39 -4.35 -9.35
CA PHE A 179 0.22 -3.01 -9.37
C PHE A 179 1.64 -3.03 -8.78
N PRO A 180 2.61 -2.36 -9.43
CA PRO A 180 3.99 -2.30 -8.97
C PRO A 180 4.21 -1.36 -7.77
N HIS A 181 3.26 -0.48 -7.43
CA HIS A 181 3.34 0.43 -6.29
C HIS A 181 2.25 0.13 -5.26
N ARG A 182 2.62 -0.43 -4.11
CA ARG A 182 1.69 -0.84 -3.05
C ARG A 182 2.21 -0.27 -1.73
N GLY A 183 1.80 0.96 -1.44
CA GLY A 183 2.45 1.78 -0.42
C GLY A 183 1.64 2.04 0.84
N LEU A 184 2.38 2.42 1.89
CA LEU A 184 1.85 2.95 3.13
C LEU A 184 2.60 4.25 3.38
N LEU A 185 1.88 5.37 3.43
CA LEU A 185 2.41 6.63 3.94
C LEU A 185 2.39 6.58 5.47
N LEU A 186 3.55 6.84 6.07
CA LEU A 186 3.71 7.01 7.50
C LEU A 186 4.24 8.41 7.79
N ASP A 187 3.40 9.23 8.39
CA ASP A 187 3.77 10.52 8.93
C ASP A 187 4.48 10.34 10.27
N THR A 188 5.67 10.93 10.37
CA THR A 188 6.52 10.89 11.55
C THR A 188 6.93 12.28 12.05
N SER A 189 6.27 13.30 11.50
CA SER A 189 6.48 14.69 11.85
C SER A 189 5.46 15.16 12.88
N ARG A 190 4.16 14.91 12.64
CA ARG A 190 3.12 15.33 13.61
C ARG A 190 3.32 14.63 14.94
N ASN A 191 3.64 13.34 14.94
CA ASN A 191 4.16 12.63 16.12
C ASN A 191 5.38 11.80 15.75
N PHE A 192 6.32 11.65 16.69
CA PHE A 192 7.54 10.90 16.48
C PHE A 192 7.31 9.38 16.58
N PHE A 193 8.02 8.62 15.74
CA PHE A 193 8.04 7.16 15.76
C PHE A 193 9.46 6.69 16.02
N THR A 194 9.67 5.72 16.90
CA THR A 194 11.02 5.18 17.07
C THR A 194 11.45 4.40 15.83
N VAL A 195 12.76 4.22 15.66
CA VAL A 195 13.31 3.34 14.61
C VAL A 195 12.68 1.95 14.64
N GLU A 196 12.40 1.43 15.84
CA GLU A 196 11.79 0.11 16.00
C GLU A 196 10.31 0.08 15.62
N ASP A 197 9.58 1.18 15.81
CA ASP A 197 8.19 1.31 15.34
C ASP A 197 8.15 1.26 13.81
N ILE A 198 9.03 2.01 13.14
CA ILE A 198 9.13 2.02 11.67
C ILE A 198 9.54 0.63 11.17
N MET A 199 10.55 0.01 11.78
CA MET A 199 10.97 -1.36 11.43
C MET A 199 9.86 -2.38 11.67
N ARG A 200 9.04 -2.25 12.72
CA ARG A 200 7.86 -3.09 12.97
C ARG A 200 6.82 -2.93 11.86
N THR A 201 6.52 -1.69 11.45
CA THR A 201 5.64 -1.41 10.31
C THR A 201 6.15 -2.05 9.02
N VAL A 202 7.45 -1.94 8.73
CA VAL A 202 8.09 -2.59 7.56
C VAL A 202 7.94 -4.12 7.57
N ARG A 203 8.04 -4.77 8.75
CA ARG A 203 7.77 -6.22 8.85
C ARG A 203 6.35 -6.56 8.43
N ALA A 204 5.37 -5.86 9.00
CA ALA A 204 3.97 -6.08 8.70
C ALA A 204 3.64 -5.80 7.22
N MET A 205 4.27 -4.79 6.62
CA MET A 205 4.20 -4.53 5.18
C MET A 205 4.67 -5.72 4.35
N SER A 206 5.83 -6.31 4.70
CA SER A 206 6.37 -7.48 4.00
C SER A 206 5.45 -8.69 4.08
N TYR A 207 4.89 -8.95 5.27
CA TYR A 207 3.93 -10.04 5.49
C TYR A 207 2.69 -9.90 4.58
N ASN A 208 2.31 -8.66 4.24
CA ASN A 208 1.19 -8.34 3.37
C ASN A 208 1.59 -8.13 1.90
N LYS A 209 2.87 -8.34 1.53
CA LYS A 209 3.41 -8.07 0.18
C LYS A 209 3.30 -6.61 -0.28
N MET A 210 3.19 -5.68 0.67
CA MET A 210 3.40 -4.24 0.44
C MET A 210 4.88 -3.98 0.11
N ASN A 211 5.16 -2.97 -0.71
CA ASN A 211 6.51 -2.76 -1.24
C ASN A 211 7.02 -1.32 -1.21
N VAL A 212 6.25 -0.35 -0.73
CA VAL A 212 6.70 1.05 -0.58
C VAL A 212 6.32 1.59 0.79
N LEU A 213 7.31 1.92 1.62
CA LEU A 213 7.13 2.79 2.76
C LEU A 213 7.33 4.22 2.25
N HIS A 214 6.23 4.94 2.10
CA HIS A 214 6.27 6.37 1.87
C HIS A 214 6.48 7.03 3.23
N TRP A 215 7.68 7.55 3.44
CA TRP A 215 8.03 8.15 4.72
C TRP A 215 7.83 9.66 4.64
N HIS A 216 6.74 10.14 5.24
CA HIS A 216 6.47 11.55 5.46
C HIS A 216 7.25 12.02 6.69
N ILE A 217 8.43 12.59 6.44
CA ILE A 217 9.45 12.79 7.46
C ILE A 217 9.30 14.14 8.16
N THR A 218 8.90 15.19 7.45
CA THR A 218 8.91 16.58 7.93
C THR A 218 7.60 17.27 7.64
N ASP A 219 7.14 18.10 8.56
CA ASP A 219 5.93 18.93 8.42
C ASP A 219 6.10 20.23 9.25
N SER A 220 5.04 21.02 9.36
CA SER A 220 4.98 22.23 10.17
C SER A 220 5.23 21.98 11.66
N GLN A 221 4.83 20.83 12.19
CA GLN A 221 4.95 20.52 13.60
C GLN A 221 6.37 20.08 14.00
N SER A 222 7.09 19.33 13.14
CA SER A 222 8.49 19.01 13.41
C SER A 222 9.38 18.72 12.19
N PHE A 223 10.69 18.83 12.40
CA PHE A 223 11.75 18.42 11.47
C PHE A 223 12.66 17.39 12.16
N PRO A 224 12.34 16.09 12.13
CA PRO A 224 13.06 15.09 12.92
C PRO A 224 14.32 14.53 12.23
N ILE A 225 14.50 14.67 10.92
CA ILE A 225 15.64 14.09 10.19
C ILE A 225 16.90 14.95 10.25
N LEU A 226 18.01 14.41 10.74
CA LEU A 226 19.27 15.13 10.80
C LEU A 226 19.99 15.11 9.44
N LEU A 227 20.09 16.27 8.81
CA LEU A 227 20.74 16.47 7.51
C LEU A 227 22.06 17.26 7.65
N PRO A 228 23.23 16.70 7.25
CA PRO A 228 24.54 17.28 7.54
C PRO A 228 24.79 18.71 7.03
N SER A 229 24.22 19.09 5.90
CA SER A 229 24.38 20.42 5.28
C SER A 229 23.55 21.50 5.98
N VAL A 230 22.53 21.11 6.75
CA VAL A 230 21.54 21.99 7.40
C VAL A 230 21.10 21.39 8.76
N PRO A 231 22.03 21.06 9.67
CA PRO A 231 21.72 20.30 10.88
C PRO A 231 20.81 21.08 11.85
N ASP A 232 20.84 22.40 11.78
CA ASP A 232 20.00 23.29 12.58
C ASP A 232 18.50 23.03 12.40
N LEU A 233 18.05 22.56 11.22
CA LEU A 233 16.65 22.21 11.00
C LEU A 233 16.19 21.14 11.99
N ALA A 234 16.95 20.06 12.15
CA ALA A 234 16.61 19.03 13.13
C ALA A 234 16.96 19.42 14.56
N ILE A 235 18.08 20.13 14.76
CA ILE A 235 18.51 20.53 16.11
C ILE A 235 17.48 21.44 16.78
N LYS A 236 16.77 22.27 16.00
CA LYS A 236 15.81 23.24 16.52
C LYS A 236 14.34 22.88 16.23
N GLY A 237 14.07 22.21 15.11
CA GLY A 237 12.71 21.87 14.66
C GLY A 237 12.20 20.50 15.10
N SER A 238 13.01 19.62 15.69
CA SER A 238 12.53 18.35 16.26
C SER A 238 11.84 18.55 17.62
N TYR A 239 11.00 17.62 18.06
CA TYR A 239 10.45 17.61 19.43
C TYR A 239 11.49 17.44 20.56
N GLY A 240 12.71 17.01 20.24
CA GLY A 240 13.79 16.91 21.21
C GLY A 240 14.98 16.12 20.65
N PRO A 241 16.12 16.10 21.37
CA PRO A 241 17.32 15.39 20.91
C PRO A 241 17.11 13.88 20.72
N GLU A 242 16.23 13.25 21.50
CA GLU A 242 15.90 11.81 21.41
C GLU A 242 14.84 11.50 20.34
N MET A 243 14.22 12.52 19.74
CA MET A 243 13.18 12.40 18.71
C MET A 243 13.71 12.87 17.36
N ARG A 244 14.87 12.33 16.99
CA ARG A 244 15.57 12.63 15.74
C ARG A 244 16.01 11.35 15.06
N TYR A 245 15.96 11.36 13.73
CA TYR A 245 16.55 10.32 12.91
C TYR A 245 17.94 10.76 12.47
N SER A 246 18.98 10.12 13.01
CA SER A 246 20.34 10.33 12.52
C SER A 246 20.52 9.72 11.12
N PRO A 247 21.55 10.11 10.36
CA PRO A 247 21.90 9.43 9.11
C PRO A 247 22.09 7.91 9.27
N GLU A 248 22.53 7.45 10.43
CA GLU A 248 22.69 6.02 10.71
C GLU A 248 21.34 5.33 10.94
N ASP A 249 20.41 5.98 11.65
CA ASP A 249 19.05 5.47 11.82
C ASP A 249 18.35 5.30 10.47
N VAL A 250 18.48 6.30 9.59
CA VAL A 250 17.91 6.24 8.23
C VAL A 250 18.53 5.09 7.43
N ARG A 251 19.86 4.93 7.45
CA ARG A 251 20.53 3.80 6.77
C ARG A 251 20.07 2.45 7.32
N ARG A 252 19.92 2.34 8.65
CA ARG A 252 19.43 1.14 9.32
C ARG A 252 18.00 0.80 8.87
N ILE A 253 17.10 1.78 8.83
CA ILE A 253 15.71 1.59 8.37
C ILE A 253 15.68 1.16 6.90
N VAL A 254 16.44 1.85 6.03
CA VAL A 254 16.50 1.55 4.60
C VAL A 254 17.04 0.13 4.34
N ASP A 255 18.18 -0.23 4.93
CA ASP A 255 18.79 -1.56 4.77
C ASP A 255 17.90 -2.67 5.36
N TYR A 256 17.21 -2.37 6.46
CA TYR A 256 16.21 -3.27 7.02
C TYR A 256 15.06 -3.46 6.03
N ALA A 257 14.44 -2.40 5.52
CA ALA A 257 13.34 -2.46 4.56
C ALA A 257 13.71 -3.23 3.29
N MET A 258 14.92 -3.06 2.76
CA MET A 258 15.40 -3.87 1.63
C MET A 258 15.42 -5.38 1.94
N SER A 259 15.77 -5.79 3.17
CA SER A 259 15.70 -7.20 3.60
C SER A 259 14.27 -7.76 3.72
N TYR A 260 13.27 -6.89 3.63
CA TYR A 260 11.85 -7.21 3.59
C TYR A 260 11.21 -6.96 2.22
N GLY A 261 12.01 -6.59 1.21
CA GLY A 261 11.53 -6.24 -0.12
C GLY A 261 10.67 -4.98 -0.12
N VAL A 262 10.94 -4.03 0.77
CA VAL A 262 10.22 -2.75 0.89
C VAL A 262 11.16 -1.62 0.49
N ARG A 263 10.72 -0.81 -0.47
CA ARG A 263 11.36 0.45 -0.87
C ARG A 263 11.01 1.52 0.16
N VAL A 264 11.92 2.46 0.44
CA VAL A 264 11.65 3.59 1.34
C VAL A 264 11.71 4.87 0.51
N MET A 265 10.54 5.44 0.23
CA MET A 265 10.38 6.68 -0.53
C MET A 265 10.31 7.85 0.45
N PRO A 266 11.32 8.73 0.48
CA PRO A 266 11.29 9.89 1.36
C PRO A 266 10.33 10.96 0.82
N GLU A 267 9.67 11.63 1.75
CA GLU A 267 8.97 12.88 1.51
C GLU A 267 9.54 14.00 2.36
N ILE A 268 9.79 15.13 1.71
CA ILE A 268 10.03 16.43 2.32
C ILE A 268 8.99 17.37 1.72
N ASP A 269 7.93 17.66 2.47
CA ASP A 269 6.82 18.46 1.96
C ASP A 269 7.16 19.95 1.92
N VAL A 270 7.16 20.52 0.71
CA VAL A 270 7.42 21.94 0.47
C VAL A 270 6.67 22.42 -0.79
N PRO A 271 6.23 23.69 -0.86
CA PRO A 271 6.48 24.78 0.08
C PRO A 271 5.43 24.89 1.21
N GLY A 272 4.37 24.08 1.16
CA GLY A 272 3.45 23.89 2.29
C GLY A 272 4.15 23.29 3.50
N HIS A 273 3.41 23.04 4.58
CA HIS A 273 3.86 22.13 5.65
C HIS A 273 5.29 22.40 6.19
N SER A 274 5.68 23.67 6.30
CA SER A 274 7.09 24.08 6.54
C SER A 274 7.27 24.95 7.79
N GLY A 275 6.30 24.99 8.70
CA GLY A 275 6.38 25.73 9.97
C GLY A 275 7.64 25.45 10.80
N SER A 276 8.01 24.18 10.97
CA SER A 276 9.18 23.75 11.77
C SER A 276 10.52 24.29 11.26
N TRP A 277 10.59 24.68 9.98
CA TRP A 277 11.80 25.25 9.38
C TRP A 277 12.13 26.63 9.95
N ALA A 278 11.11 27.34 10.46
CA ALA A 278 11.27 28.69 11.01
C ALA A 278 12.13 28.72 12.28
N GLU A 279 12.25 27.58 12.98
CA GLU A 279 13.11 27.46 14.17
C GLU A 279 14.61 27.61 13.82
N ALA A 280 15.00 27.23 12.60
CA ALA A 280 16.36 27.38 12.11
C ALA A 280 16.54 28.57 11.16
N TYR A 281 15.57 28.81 10.29
CA TYR A 281 15.62 29.81 9.22
C TYR A 281 14.31 30.60 9.15
N PRO A 282 14.00 31.43 10.16
CA PRO A 282 12.72 32.16 10.21
C PRO A 282 12.52 33.08 9.01
N GLU A 283 13.58 33.60 8.39
CA GLU A 283 13.52 34.50 7.25
C GLU A 283 13.06 33.86 5.92
N ILE A 284 13.01 32.53 5.83
CA ILE A 284 12.52 31.84 4.63
C ILE A 284 11.09 31.31 4.78
N VAL A 285 10.45 31.48 5.94
CA VAL A 285 9.11 30.95 6.22
C VAL A 285 8.12 32.10 6.45
N THR A 286 7.03 32.10 5.69
CA THR A 286 5.91 33.03 5.85
C THR A 286 4.94 32.50 6.90
N CYS A 287 4.23 33.40 7.57
CA CYS A 287 3.19 33.11 8.56
C CYS A 287 3.56 32.16 9.72
N ALA A 288 4.83 31.78 9.88
CA ALA A 288 5.28 30.91 10.97
C ALA A 288 4.94 31.51 12.35
N ASN A 289 4.60 30.65 13.30
CA ASN A 289 4.27 31.01 14.69
C ASN A 289 3.10 32.01 14.82
N GLN A 290 2.28 32.17 13.78
CA GLN A 290 1.02 32.90 13.84
C GLN A 290 -0.12 31.98 14.28
N PHE A 291 -1.18 32.56 14.84
CA PHE A 291 -2.38 31.78 15.14
C PHE A 291 -3.06 31.37 13.83
N TRP A 292 -3.30 30.06 13.65
CA TRP A 292 -3.72 29.46 12.39
C TRP A 292 -5.11 29.90 11.89
N ARG A 293 -6.06 30.14 12.80
CA ARG A 293 -7.45 30.52 12.46
C ARG A 293 -7.84 31.87 13.08
N PRO A 294 -7.24 33.00 12.65
CA PRO A 294 -7.51 34.31 13.23
C PRO A 294 -8.99 34.73 13.11
N PRO A 295 -9.59 35.38 14.13
CA PRO A 295 -10.98 35.79 14.07
C PRO A 295 -11.21 36.83 12.97
N ASN A 296 -12.30 36.68 12.22
CA ASN A 296 -12.71 37.56 11.12
C ASN A 296 -11.67 37.69 9.99
N LYS A 297 -10.78 36.71 9.84
CA LYS A 297 -9.80 36.62 8.75
C LYS A 297 -9.78 35.19 8.20
N PRO A 298 -9.34 34.98 6.95
CA PRO A 298 -9.09 33.63 6.45
C PRO A 298 -8.09 32.86 7.32
N ALA A 299 -8.26 31.54 7.42
CA ALA A 299 -7.29 30.68 8.08
C ALA A 299 -5.98 30.66 7.31
N LEU A 300 -4.86 30.74 8.03
CA LEU A 300 -3.50 30.76 7.50
C LEU A 300 -2.95 29.35 7.22
N ALA A 301 -3.64 28.30 7.68
CA ALA A 301 -3.33 26.90 7.41
C ALA A 301 -4.61 26.05 7.56
N ALA A 302 -4.63 24.85 6.99
CA ALA A 302 -5.69 23.87 7.23
C ALA A 302 -5.67 23.36 8.68
N GLU A 303 -4.47 23.28 9.27
CA GLU A 303 -4.23 22.85 10.64
C GLU A 303 -3.10 23.64 11.32
N PRO A 304 -3.01 23.65 12.66
CA PRO A 304 -1.84 24.21 13.35
C PRO A 304 -0.64 23.24 13.32
N ALA A 305 0.61 23.69 13.28
CA ALA A 305 1.06 25.09 13.25
C ALA A 305 1.13 25.65 11.83
N THR A 306 1.14 26.98 11.71
CA THR A 306 1.28 27.66 10.43
C THR A 306 2.74 27.67 9.95
N GLY A 307 2.93 27.72 8.63
CA GLY A 307 4.19 28.10 8.02
C GLY A 307 4.38 27.54 6.61
N GLN A 308 4.80 28.41 5.69
CA GLN A 308 5.07 28.03 4.29
C GLN A 308 6.35 28.68 3.83
N LEU A 309 7.11 28.01 2.97
CA LEU A 309 8.33 28.61 2.43
C LEU A 309 7.99 29.83 1.54
N ASN A 310 8.80 30.89 1.65
CA ASN A 310 8.69 32.09 0.83
C ASN A 310 9.42 31.87 -0.51
N PRO A 311 8.71 31.80 -1.66
CA PRO A 311 9.34 31.57 -2.96
C PRO A 311 10.12 32.78 -3.49
N LEU A 312 9.91 33.98 -2.95
CA LEU A 312 10.64 35.19 -3.35
C LEU A 312 12.00 35.33 -2.68
N ASN A 313 12.25 34.62 -1.57
CA ASN A 313 13.53 34.67 -0.88
C ASN A 313 14.55 33.73 -1.56
N PRO A 314 15.69 34.23 -2.09
CA PRO A 314 16.71 33.37 -2.72
C PRO A 314 17.33 32.34 -1.76
N LYS A 315 17.36 32.63 -0.45
CA LYS A 315 17.89 31.71 0.56
C LYS A 315 17.04 30.44 0.68
N THR A 316 15.74 30.51 0.40
CA THR A 316 14.82 29.37 0.37
C THR A 316 15.38 28.24 -0.50
N TYR A 317 15.76 28.56 -1.74
CA TYR A 317 16.27 27.56 -2.69
C TYR A 317 17.60 26.96 -2.25
N ARG A 318 18.49 27.75 -1.64
CA ARG A 318 19.75 27.23 -1.12
C ARG A 318 19.53 26.19 -0.02
N ILE A 319 18.60 26.45 0.90
CA ILE A 319 18.28 25.53 2.00
C ILE A 319 17.54 24.30 1.45
N VAL A 320 16.52 24.47 0.61
CA VAL A 320 15.77 23.35 0.00
C VAL A 320 16.69 22.45 -0.83
N HIS A 321 17.59 23.00 -1.64
CA HIS A 321 18.56 22.20 -2.40
C HIS A 321 19.51 21.42 -1.48
N ASN A 322 19.95 21.99 -0.36
CA ASN A 322 20.74 21.26 0.62
C ASN A 322 19.95 20.12 1.27
N VAL A 323 18.68 20.37 1.65
CA VAL A 323 17.78 19.36 2.22
C VAL A 323 17.55 18.22 1.23
N PHE A 324 17.15 18.53 -0.01
CA PHE A 324 16.89 17.53 -1.05
C PHE A 324 18.13 16.71 -1.38
N ARG A 325 19.32 17.35 -1.47
CA ARG A 325 20.57 16.62 -1.73
C ARG A 325 20.90 15.66 -0.60
N ASP A 326 20.85 16.11 0.64
CA ASP A 326 21.22 15.27 1.79
C ASP A 326 20.21 14.14 1.98
N ALA A 327 18.91 14.42 1.88
CA ALA A 327 17.87 13.40 1.93
C ALA A 327 18.07 12.38 0.79
N ALA A 328 18.17 12.83 -0.47
CA ALA A 328 18.35 11.93 -1.62
C ALA A 328 19.63 11.08 -1.55
N ASN A 329 20.65 11.48 -0.77
CA ASN A 329 21.85 10.67 -0.54
C ASN A 329 21.65 9.55 0.49
N LEU A 330 20.65 9.67 1.37
CA LEU A 330 20.31 8.65 2.37
C LEU A 330 19.38 7.57 1.82
N PHE A 331 18.64 7.86 0.77
CA PHE A 331 17.66 6.95 0.17
C PHE A 331 18.10 6.48 -1.22
N PRO A 332 18.25 5.15 -1.46
CA PRO A 332 18.54 4.63 -2.79
C PRO A 332 17.33 4.76 -3.74
N GLU A 333 16.14 5.01 -3.21
CA GLU A 333 14.87 5.07 -3.92
C GLU A 333 14.87 6.08 -5.09
N PRO A 334 14.59 5.64 -6.34
CA PRO A 334 14.51 6.54 -7.49
C PRO A 334 13.44 7.62 -7.38
N PHE A 335 12.37 7.40 -6.62
CA PHE A 335 11.31 8.38 -6.40
C PHE A 335 11.63 9.27 -5.20
N PHE A 336 11.30 10.55 -5.29
CA PHE A 336 11.43 11.49 -4.20
C PHE A 336 10.15 12.31 -4.13
N HIS A 337 9.40 12.19 -3.03
CA HIS A 337 8.19 12.97 -2.83
C HIS A 337 8.57 14.35 -2.30
N ALA A 338 8.11 15.38 -3.00
CA ALA A 338 8.39 16.78 -2.67
C ALA A 338 7.13 17.52 -2.21
N GLY A 339 6.05 16.78 -1.94
CA GLY A 339 4.82 17.27 -1.34
C GLY A 339 4.06 18.24 -2.23
N ALA A 340 3.99 19.49 -1.80
CA ALA A 340 3.30 20.61 -2.45
C ALA A 340 1.76 20.52 -2.36
N ASP A 341 1.25 19.92 -1.30
CA ASP A 341 -0.14 20.03 -0.90
C ASP A 341 -0.46 21.34 -0.18
N GLU A 342 -1.75 21.65 -0.13
CA GLU A 342 -2.37 22.63 0.77
C GLU A 342 -1.69 24.01 0.88
N VAL A 343 -1.08 24.49 -0.20
CA VAL A 343 -0.48 25.83 -0.25
C VAL A 343 -1.57 26.89 0.00
N ASN A 344 -1.55 27.47 1.19
CA ASN A 344 -2.55 28.41 1.68
C ASN A 344 -2.23 29.83 1.21
N SER A 345 -3.20 30.45 0.53
CA SER A 345 -3.09 31.81 0.01
C SER A 345 -2.93 32.86 1.12
N ALA A 346 -3.69 32.73 2.20
CA ALA A 346 -3.69 33.70 3.29
C ALA A 346 -2.35 33.75 4.04
N CYS A 347 -1.67 32.59 4.18
CA CYS A 347 -0.31 32.55 4.73
C CYS A 347 0.66 33.40 3.89
N TRP A 348 0.68 33.20 2.57
CA TRP A 348 1.55 33.94 1.67
C TRP A 348 1.18 35.42 1.58
N GLU A 349 -0.10 35.76 1.50
CA GLU A 349 -0.59 37.15 1.47
C GLU A 349 -0.26 37.92 2.76
N SER A 350 -0.02 37.23 3.88
CA SER A 350 0.42 37.86 5.13
C SER A 350 1.88 38.35 5.10
N ASP A 351 2.70 37.85 4.17
CA ASP A 351 4.11 38.25 4.04
C ASP A 351 4.24 39.55 3.23
N THR A 352 4.99 40.51 3.77
CA THR A 352 5.13 41.85 3.15
C THR A 352 5.77 41.82 1.77
N SER A 353 6.70 40.90 1.50
CA SER A 353 7.37 40.80 0.20
C SER A 353 6.44 40.19 -0.85
N ILE A 354 5.64 39.21 -0.45
CA ILE A 354 4.64 38.58 -1.32
C ILE A 354 3.47 39.53 -1.58
N ALA A 355 2.97 40.22 -0.56
CA ALA A 355 1.94 41.24 -0.72
C ALA A 355 2.37 42.35 -1.70
N ALA A 356 3.65 42.77 -1.66
CA ALA A 356 4.20 43.70 -2.62
C ALA A 356 4.29 43.12 -4.04
N PHE A 357 4.68 41.86 -4.19
CA PHE A 357 4.71 41.16 -5.49
C PHE A 357 3.31 41.06 -6.11
N ILE A 358 2.29 40.71 -5.32
CA ILE A 358 0.89 40.65 -5.77
C ILE A 358 0.40 42.06 -6.15
N SER A 359 0.71 43.07 -5.34
CA SER A 359 0.35 44.48 -5.63
C SER A 359 0.99 45.00 -6.92
N ALA A 360 2.13 44.43 -7.33
CA ALA A 360 2.80 44.72 -8.60
C ALA A 360 2.25 43.91 -9.80
N GLY A 361 1.17 43.14 -9.61
CA GLY A 361 0.52 42.35 -10.65
C GLY A 361 0.95 40.88 -10.72
N GLY A 362 1.77 40.41 -9.77
CA GLY A 362 2.09 39.00 -9.63
C GLY A 362 0.92 38.17 -9.09
N THR A 363 0.94 36.85 -9.30
CA THR A 363 -0.09 35.92 -8.79
C THR A 363 0.49 34.84 -7.88
N LEU A 364 -0.34 34.25 -7.01
CA LEU A 364 0.08 33.13 -6.16
C LEU A 364 0.47 31.90 -6.99
N ASP A 365 -0.23 31.63 -8.09
CA ASP A 365 0.13 30.58 -9.06
C ASP A 365 1.54 30.80 -9.62
N GLN A 366 1.92 32.05 -9.92
CA GLN A 366 3.28 32.37 -10.36
C GLN A 366 4.32 32.13 -9.26
N LEU A 367 3.98 32.33 -7.98
CA LEU A 367 4.87 32.02 -6.86
C LEU A 367 5.10 30.51 -6.74
N LEU A 368 4.04 29.71 -6.78
CA LEU A 368 4.17 28.25 -6.78
C LEU A 368 4.93 27.76 -8.01
N GLN A 369 4.62 28.29 -9.20
CA GLN A 369 5.37 27.97 -10.42
C GLN A 369 6.85 28.34 -10.30
N THR A 370 7.18 29.49 -9.71
CA THR A 370 8.57 29.89 -9.46
C THR A 370 9.26 28.91 -8.51
N PHE A 371 8.56 28.46 -7.46
CA PHE A 371 9.09 27.47 -6.53
C PHE A 371 9.38 26.14 -7.24
N ILE A 372 8.38 25.56 -7.90
CA ILE A 372 8.47 24.27 -8.60
C ILE A 372 9.53 24.31 -9.72
N THR A 373 9.57 25.39 -10.52
CA THR A 373 10.56 25.50 -11.61
C THR A 373 12.01 25.61 -11.12
N LYS A 374 12.23 25.98 -9.86
CA LYS A 374 13.57 26.04 -9.25
C LYS A 374 13.95 24.80 -8.44
N THR A 375 12.97 24.02 -7.99
CA THR A 375 13.21 22.80 -7.19
C THR A 375 13.10 21.53 -8.01
N HIS A 376 12.18 21.46 -8.97
CA HIS A 376 11.96 20.29 -9.81
C HIS A 376 13.19 19.90 -10.65
N PRO A 377 13.87 20.82 -11.38
CA PRO A 377 15.09 20.47 -12.12
C PRO A 377 16.23 20.02 -11.21
N PHE A 378 16.26 20.50 -9.95
CA PHE A 378 17.23 20.04 -8.97
C PHE A 378 17.02 18.56 -8.63
N LEU A 379 15.79 18.13 -8.36
CA LEU A 379 15.47 16.72 -8.15
C LEU A 379 15.76 15.87 -9.39
N THR A 380 15.33 16.31 -10.57
CA THR A 380 15.29 15.46 -11.76
C THR A 380 16.59 15.46 -12.56
N SER A 381 17.20 16.63 -12.73
CA SER A 381 18.42 16.78 -13.55
C SER A 381 19.70 16.70 -12.73
N HIS A 382 19.71 17.20 -11.49
CA HIS A 382 20.90 17.17 -10.63
C HIS A 382 20.98 15.94 -9.73
N LEU A 383 19.84 15.48 -9.19
CA LEU A 383 19.80 14.31 -8.30
C LEU A 383 19.30 13.03 -8.98
N HIS A 384 18.90 13.12 -10.26
CA HIS A 384 18.41 11.98 -11.06
C HIS A 384 17.25 11.22 -10.43
N ARG A 385 16.35 11.93 -9.74
CA ARG A 385 15.13 11.37 -9.14
C ARG A 385 13.90 11.64 -10.00
N THR A 386 12.89 10.77 -9.90
CA THR A 386 11.54 11.10 -10.35
C THR A 386 10.84 11.85 -9.22
N ALA A 387 10.32 13.04 -9.49
CA ALA A 387 9.59 13.82 -8.49
C ALA A 387 8.17 13.28 -8.33
N VAL A 388 7.73 13.13 -7.09
CA VAL A 388 6.33 12.87 -6.74
C VAL A 388 5.78 14.09 -6.04
N TYR A 389 4.57 14.51 -6.38
CA TYR A 389 3.87 15.61 -5.72
C TYR A 389 2.44 15.18 -5.41
N TRP A 390 1.85 15.78 -4.38
CA TRP A 390 0.41 15.75 -4.21
C TRP A 390 -0.28 16.45 -5.39
N GLU A 391 -1.50 16.04 -5.68
CA GLU A 391 -2.24 16.54 -6.85
C GLU A 391 -2.50 18.05 -6.83
N ASP A 392 -2.49 18.68 -5.65
CA ASP A 392 -2.71 20.11 -5.43
C ASP A 392 -1.80 21.00 -6.29
N VAL A 393 -0.59 20.54 -6.60
CA VAL A 393 0.31 21.29 -7.49
C VAL A 393 -0.37 21.61 -8.82
N ILE A 394 -1.29 20.78 -9.30
CA ILE A 394 -2.08 21.00 -10.52
C ILE A 394 -3.57 21.25 -10.24
N LEU A 395 -4.15 20.57 -9.26
CA LEU A 395 -5.59 20.56 -8.97
C LEU A 395 -5.98 21.42 -7.76
N GLY A 396 -5.02 22.10 -7.14
CA GLY A 396 -5.22 22.94 -5.96
C GLY A 396 -6.32 23.97 -6.18
N PRO A 397 -7.21 24.18 -5.20
CA PRO A 397 -8.38 25.04 -5.38
C PRO A 397 -8.00 26.51 -5.55
N ALA A 398 -7.02 26.99 -4.78
CA ALA A 398 -6.62 28.40 -4.72
C ALA A 398 -5.27 28.70 -5.37
N VAL A 399 -4.29 27.80 -5.22
CA VAL A 399 -2.94 27.95 -5.76
C VAL A 399 -2.59 26.68 -6.52
N LYS A 400 -2.23 26.81 -7.80
CA LYS A 400 -1.83 25.69 -8.67
C LYS A 400 -0.96 26.18 -9.82
N ILE A 401 -0.29 25.27 -10.50
CA ILE A 401 0.48 25.57 -11.71
C ILE A 401 -0.20 24.97 -12.94
N SER A 402 0.11 25.53 -14.10
CA SER A 402 -0.28 24.90 -15.37
C SER A 402 0.37 23.51 -15.50
N PRO A 403 -0.35 22.47 -15.94
CA PRO A 403 0.26 21.18 -16.28
C PRO A 403 1.44 21.30 -17.25
N SER A 404 1.44 22.30 -18.14
CA SER A 404 2.56 22.54 -19.06
C SER A 404 3.86 22.98 -18.38
N ALA A 405 3.81 23.41 -17.11
CA ALA A 405 4.96 23.88 -16.36
C ALA A 405 5.73 22.74 -15.65
N ILE A 406 5.18 21.52 -15.61
CA ILE A 406 5.82 20.37 -14.95
C ILE A 406 5.86 19.14 -15.89
N PRO A 407 7.06 18.67 -16.29
CA PRO A 407 7.20 17.56 -17.24
C PRO A 407 6.60 16.26 -16.72
N LYS A 408 5.88 15.54 -17.59
CA LYS A 408 5.15 14.30 -17.22
C LYS A 408 6.11 13.11 -17.05
N GLU A 409 7.20 13.11 -17.80
CA GLU A 409 8.19 12.03 -17.86
C GLU A 409 8.94 11.89 -16.53
N THR A 410 9.17 13.00 -15.85
CA THR A 410 9.91 13.08 -14.58
C THR A 410 9.02 13.35 -13.37
N THR A 411 7.69 13.26 -13.55
CA THR A 411 6.70 13.55 -12.50
C THR A 411 5.69 12.41 -12.33
N ILE A 412 5.33 12.13 -11.09
CA ILE A 412 4.19 11.31 -10.68
C ILE A 412 3.33 12.18 -9.77
N LEU A 413 2.01 12.05 -9.87
CA LEU A 413 1.08 12.76 -9.01
C LEU A 413 0.36 11.80 -8.07
N GLN A 414 0.26 12.16 -6.80
CA GLN A 414 -0.47 11.40 -5.79
C GLN A 414 -1.83 12.05 -5.54
N THR A 415 -2.92 11.31 -5.82
CA THR A 415 -4.29 11.81 -5.65
C THR A 415 -4.81 11.53 -4.25
N TRP A 416 -5.57 12.46 -3.68
CA TRP A 416 -6.20 12.24 -2.39
C TRP A 416 -7.63 12.77 -2.31
N ASN A 417 -8.03 13.74 -3.14
CA ASN A 417 -9.38 14.29 -3.21
C ASN A 417 -10.22 13.72 -4.34
N ASN A 418 -11.54 13.87 -4.20
CA ASN A 418 -12.57 13.56 -5.22
C ASN A 418 -12.51 12.14 -5.83
N GLY A 419 -11.92 11.18 -5.12
CA GLY A 419 -11.93 9.76 -5.49
C GLY A 419 -11.49 9.48 -6.94
N PRO A 420 -12.18 8.57 -7.67
CA PRO A 420 -11.87 8.24 -9.06
C PRO A 420 -11.82 9.44 -10.02
N ASN A 421 -12.50 10.55 -9.71
CA ASN A 421 -12.60 11.68 -10.63
C ASN A 421 -11.25 12.39 -10.81
N ASN A 422 -10.54 12.70 -9.72
CA ASN A 422 -9.24 13.32 -9.83
C ASN A 422 -8.21 12.38 -10.46
N THR A 423 -8.25 11.08 -10.13
CA THR A 423 -7.46 10.05 -10.81
C THR A 423 -7.66 10.13 -12.32
N LYS A 424 -8.93 10.12 -12.79
CA LYS A 424 -9.24 10.24 -14.22
C LYS A 424 -8.69 11.52 -14.84
N ILE A 425 -8.88 12.67 -14.18
CA ILE A 425 -8.39 13.96 -14.67
C ILE A 425 -6.88 13.89 -14.91
N LEU A 426 -6.10 13.45 -13.93
CA LEU A 426 -4.64 13.42 -14.03
C LEU A 426 -4.13 12.37 -15.04
N THR A 427 -4.75 11.19 -15.09
CA THR A 427 -4.39 10.19 -16.09
C THR A 427 -4.76 10.64 -17.51
N SER A 428 -5.87 11.36 -17.69
CA SER A 428 -6.25 11.92 -19.00
C SER A 428 -5.30 13.03 -19.46
N MET A 429 -4.66 13.72 -18.51
CA MET A 429 -3.57 14.66 -18.77
C MET A 429 -2.25 13.94 -19.10
N GLY A 430 -2.16 12.63 -18.92
CA GLY A 430 -0.97 11.83 -19.20
C GLY A 430 0.07 11.81 -18.08
N TYR A 431 -0.32 12.11 -16.83
CA TYR A 431 0.54 11.88 -15.67
C TYR A 431 0.40 10.45 -15.15
N ARG A 432 1.52 9.89 -14.67
CA ARG A 432 1.47 8.68 -13.84
C ARG A 432 0.87 9.05 -12.48
N VAL A 433 0.00 8.19 -11.96
CA VAL A 433 -0.76 8.45 -10.73
C VAL A 433 -0.56 7.37 -9.68
N ILE A 434 -0.30 7.81 -8.44
CA ILE A 434 -0.45 7.01 -7.22
C ILE A 434 -1.79 7.39 -6.59
N VAL A 435 -2.66 6.41 -6.31
CA VAL A 435 -4.00 6.68 -5.78
C VAL A 435 -4.02 6.56 -4.25
N SER A 436 -4.40 7.64 -3.57
CA SER A 436 -4.49 7.74 -2.11
C SER A 436 -5.80 8.44 -1.65
N SER A 437 -6.88 8.30 -2.42
CA SER A 437 -8.19 8.94 -2.18
C SER A 437 -8.68 8.82 -0.74
N TRP A 438 -8.85 9.94 -0.02
CA TRP A 438 -9.17 9.97 1.42
C TRP A 438 -10.47 9.25 1.76
N ASP A 439 -11.46 9.28 0.86
CA ASP A 439 -12.75 8.57 0.98
C ASP A 439 -12.62 7.04 1.19
N PHE A 440 -11.42 6.49 0.91
CA PHE A 440 -11.13 5.07 0.96
C PHE A 440 -9.85 4.76 1.75
N TYR A 441 -8.77 5.52 1.55
CA TYR A 441 -7.41 5.13 1.91
C TYR A 441 -6.77 5.96 3.04
N TYR A 442 -7.46 6.96 3.60
CA TYR A 442 -6.98 7.65 4.80
C TYR A 442 -7.37 6.87 6.05
N LEU A 443 -6.38 6.42 6.81
CA LEU A 443 -6.56 5.51 7.93
C LEU A 443 -6.72 6.23 9.28
N ASP A 444 -6.37 7.51 9.33
CA ASP A 444 -6.48 8.43 10.47
C ASP A 444 -7.94 8.88 10.75
N CYS A 445 -8.80 8.88 9.72
CA CYS A 445 -10.17 9.37 9.79
C CYS A 445 -11.05 8.70 10.86
N GLY A 446 -12.01 9.45 11.38
CA GLY A 446 -13.07 8.93 12.26
C GLY A 446 -12.72 8.89 13.75
N HIS A 447 -11.68 9.60 14.17
CA HIS A 447 -11.24 9.70 15.58
C HIS A 447 -11.54 11.06 16.23
N GLY A 448 -12.46 11.81 15.63
CA GLY A 448 -12.78 13.18 15.99
C GLY A 448 -11.76 14.20 15.50
N GLY A 449 -11.94 15.45 15.90
CA GLY A 449 -10.95 16.50 15.75
C GLY A 449 -9.98 16.50 16.92
N TRP A 450 -8.76 16.96 16.69
CA TRP A 450 -7.69 17.01 17.68
C TRP A 450 -7.39 18.44 18.16
N VAL A 451 -7.94 19.46 17.49
CA VAL A 451 -7.78 20.85 17.86
C VAL A 451 -8.45 21.17 19.20
N GLY A 452 -7.80 22.00 20.02
CA GLY A 452 -8.28 22.34 21.36
C GLY A 452 -9.21 23.56 21.39
N ASN A 453 -9.97 23.69 22.49
CA ASN A 453 -10.93 24.78 22.73
C ASN A 453 -11.92 24.99 21.58
N ASP A 454 -12.54 23.89 21.15
CA ASP A 454 -13.44 23.86 20.01
C ASP A 454 -14.90 23.81 20.49
N SER A 455 -15.60 24.95 20.38
CA SER A 455 -17.01 25.07 20.74
C SER A 455 -17.95 24.38 19.74
N GLU A 456 -17.46 23.91 18.58
CA GLU A 456 -18.29 23.11 17.68
C GLU A 456 -18.82 21.87 18.41
N TYR A 457 -18.03 21.29 19.33
CA TYR A 457 -18.43 20.16 20.21
C TYR A 457 -19.62 20.46 21.14
N ASP A 458 -19.87 21.72 21.49
CA ASP A 458 -21.02 22.11 22.33
C ASP A 458 -22.36 21.93 21.58
N SER A 459 -22.31 21.81 20.25
CA SER A 459 -23.49 21.77 19.38
C SER A 459 -23.49 20.62 18.36
N LEU A 460 -22.54 19.67 18.46
CA LEU A 460 -22.43 18.56 17.52
C LEU A 460 -23.70 17.70 17.49
N THR A 461 -24.15 17.40 16.28
CA THR A 461 -25.29 16.51 16.04
C THR A 461 -24.84 15.04 16.07
N PRO A 462 -25.62 14.14 16.70
CA PRO A 462 -25.37 12.71 16.60
C PRO A 462 -25.32 12.23 15.14
N GLY A 463 -24.30 11.45 14.79
CA GLY A 463 -24.11 10.90 13.44
C GLY A 463 -23.33 11.79 12.46
N GLY A 464 -22.83 12.96 12.89
CA GLY A 464 -21.91 13.79 12.11
C GLY A 464 -20.47 13.25 12.07
N ASN A 465 -19.55 14.07 11.55
CA ASN A 465 -18.13 13.72 11.40
C ASN A 465 -17.32 13.74 12.71
N GLY A 466 -17.91 14.25 13.80
CA GLY A 466 -17.28 14.33 15.11
C GLY A 466 -16.05 15.25 15.19
N GLY A 467 -15.88 16.15 14.22
CA GLY A 467 -14.70 17.02 14.06
C GLY A 467 -13.56 16.42 13.22
N SER A 468 -13.65 15.15 12.81
CA SER A 468 -12.69 14.57 11.84
C SER A 468 -13.12 14.96 10.43
N TRP A 469 -12.31 15.75 9.73
CA TRP A 469 -12.68 16.31 8.41
C TRP A 469 -12.98 15.22 7.38
N CYS A 470 -12.27 14.09 7.44
CA CYS A 470 -12.39 12.97 6.51
C CYS A 470 -13.22 11.80 7.07
N ALA A 471 -14.01 11.99 8.14
CA ALA A 471 -14.89 10.95 8.67
C ALA A 471 -15.86 10.39 7.61
N PRO A 472 -16.39 9.17 7.76
CA PRO A 472 -16.21 8.25 8.89
C PRO A 472 -14.89 7.48 8.85
N PHE A 473 -14.63 6.69 9.89
CA PHE A 473 -13.58 5.66 9.91
C PHE A 473 -13.70 4.75 8.68
N LYS A 474 -12.60 4.53 7.96
CA LYS A 474 -12.57 3.64 6.80
C LYS A 474 -12.38 2.21 7.30
N THR A 475 -13.42 1.39 7.20
CA THR A 475 -13.34 -0.03 7.54
C THR A 475 -12.46 -0.78 6.54
N TRP A 476 -11.98 -1.97 6.90
CA TRP A 476 -11.23 -2.81 5.96
C TRP A 476 -12.04 -3.11 4.68
N GLN A 477 -13.37 -3.23 4.76
CA GLN A 477 -14.25 -3.44 3.60
C GLN A 477 -14.23 -2.23 2.68
N ARG A 478 -14.33 -1.01 3.23
CA ARG A 478 -14.26 0.23 2.45
C ARG A 478 -12.93 0.33 1.71
N VAL A 479 -11.82 -0.01 2.36
CA VAL A 479 -10.49 -0.07 1.74
C VAL A 479 -10.45 -1.14 0.65
N TYR A 480 -10.91 -2.36 0.94
CA TYR A 480 -10.89 -3.50 0.02
C TYR A 480 -11.70 -3.26 -1.25
N ASP A 481 -12.85 -2.61 -1.12
CA ASP A 481 -13.82 -2.44 -2.20
C ASP A 481 -13.39 -1.41 -3.24
N TYR A 482 -12.39 -0.57 -2.94
CA TYR A 482 -11.97 0.47 -3.87
C TYR A 482 -11.31 -0.13 -5.11
N ASP A 483 -11.89 0.11 -6.29
CA ASP A 483 -11.25 -0.16 -7.57
C ASP A 483 -10.60 1.13 -8.07
N ILE A 484 -9.29 1.24 -7.87
CA ILE A 484 -8.52 2.45 -8.22
C ILE A 484 -8.45 2.71 -9.73
N THR A 485 -9.02 1.83 -10.55
CA THR A 485 -9.09 1.97 -12.01
C THR A 485 -10.52 2.08 -12.55
N GLU A 486 -11.51 2.20 -11.68
CA GLU A 486 -12.90 2.30 -12.09
C GLU A 486 -13.16 3.55 -12.94
N GLY A 487 -13.88 3.37 -14.05
CA GLY A 487 -14.24 4.47 -14.96
C GLY A 487 -13.11 5.00 -15.85
N LEU A 488 -11.93 4.37 -15.82
CA LEU A 488 -10.78 4.73 -16.65
C LEU A 488 -10.75 3.97 -17.98
N THR A 489 -10.28 4.61 -19.06
CA THR A 489 -9.93 3.93 -20.33
C THR A 489 -8.69 3.07 -20.17
N GLU A 490 -8.42 2.16 -21.10
CA GLU A 490 -7.23 1.31 -21.03
C GLU A 490 -5.91 2.12 -20.98
N GLU A 491 -5.83 3.24 -21.70
CA GLU A 491 -4.69 4.16 -21.64
C GLU A 491 -4.58 4.83 -20.26
N GLU A 492 -5.69 5.33 -19.72
CA GLU A 492 -5.74 5.93 -18.39
C GLU A 492 -5.35 4.93 -17.30
N ARG A 493 -5.81 3.67 -17.40
CA ARG A 493 -5.48 2.59 -16.46
C ARG A 493 -3.99 2.30 -16.40
N ARG A 494 -3.28 2.36 -17.53
CA ARG A 494 -1.81 2.16 -17.58
C ARG A 494 -1.04 3.28 -16.89
N MET A 495 -1.65 4.45 -16.72
CA MET A 495 -1.04 5.56 -16.01
C MET A 495 -1.18 5.41 -14.49
N VAL A 496 -2.11 4.60 -13.99
CA VAL A 496 -2.22 4.28 -12.56
C VAL A 496 -1.16 3.25 -12.18
N ILE A 497 -0.13 3.68 -11.46
CA ILE A 497 1.00 2.81 -11.08
C ILE A 497 0.74 2.01 -9.80
N GLY A 498 -0.32 2.35 -9.08
CA GLY A 498 -0.76 1.69 -7.85
C GLY A 498 -1.40 2.68 -6.87
N GLY A 499 -1.31 2.37 -5.59
CA GLY A 499 -1.94 3.19 -4.55
C GLY A 499 -1.27 3.08 -3.20
N GLU A 500 -1.62 4.01 -2.32
CA GLU A 500 -1.15 4.05 -0.95
C GLU A 500 -2.30 4.32 0.02
N VAL A 501 -2.28 3.61 1.15
CA VAL A 501 -3.00 4.06 2.34
C VAL A 501 -2.17 5.13 3.04
N ALA A 502 -2.82 6.15 3.57
CA ALA A 502 -2.18 7.21 4.32
C ALA A 502 -2.47 7.07 5.82
N MET A 503 -1.40 7.10 6.61
CA MET A 503 -1.46 7.22 8.06
C MET A 503 -0.86 8.56 8.47
N TRP A 504 -1.68 9.60 8.41
CA TRP A 504 -1.39 10.87 9.07
C TRP A 504 -1.37 10.70 10.59
N SER A 505 -0.55 11.49 11.28
CA SER A 505 -0.15 11.18 12.66
C SER A 505 -0.50 12.25 13.68
N GLU A 506 -1.47 13.13 13.42
CA GLU A 506 -1.96 14.13 14.40
C GLU A 506 -2.44 13.46 15.69
N GLN A 507 -3.01 12.24 15.57
CA GLN A 507 -3.49 11.43 16.70
C GLN A 507 -2.93 10.00 16.71
N VAL A 508 -1.72 9.80 16.15
CA VAL A 508 -1.09 8.47 16.03
C VAL A 508 0.39 8.56 16.40
N ASP A 509 0.85 7.69 17.29
CA ASP A 509 2.27 7.47 17.58
C ASP A 509 2.59 5.97 17.54
N GLY A 510 3.82 5.59 17.91
CA GLY A 510 4.26 4.19 17.96
C GLY A 510 3.36 3.26 18.81
N VAL A 511 2.64 3.79 19.80
CA VAL A 511 1.79 3.02 20.72
C VAL A 511 0.52 2.52 20.03
N VAL A 512 -0.12 3.39 19.24
CA VAL A 512 -1.41 3.08 18.59
C VAL A 512 -1.30 2.71 17.11
N ALA A 513 -0.13 2.92 16.50
CA ALA A 513 0.13 2.71 15.08
C ALA A 513 -0.36 1.36 14.55
N ASP A 514 -0.06 0.26 15.24
CA ASP A 514 -0.40 -1.08 14.75
C ASP A 514 -1.91 -1.27 14.60
N GLY A 515 -2.69 -0.85 15.59
CA GLY A 515 -4.15 -0.97 15.56
C GLY A 515 -4.77 -0.05 14.50
N ARG A 516 -4.16 1.12 14.24
CA ARG A 516 -4.62 2.02 13.19
C ARG A 516 -4.26 1.50 11.79
N ILE A 517 -3.07 0.93 11.60
CA ILE A 517 -2.59 0.53 10.28
C ILE A 517 -3.14 -0.85 9.88
N TRP A 518 -3.20 -1.79 10.82
CA TRP A 518 -3.47 -3.20 10.56
C TRP A 518 -4.77 -3.66 11.23
N PRO A 519 -5.65 -4.40 10.54
CA PRO A 519 -5.42 -5.06 9.26
C PRO A 519 -5.99 -4.30 8.04
N ARG A 520 -6.39 -3.02 8.19
CA ARG A 520 -6.95 -2.24 7.08
C ARG A 520 -5.98 -2.11 5.90
N THR A 521 -4.69 -1.92 6.17
CA THR A 521 -3.66 -1.92 5.12
C THR A 521 -3.54 -3.27 4.40
N ALA A 522 -3.79 -4.38 5.09
CA ALA A 522 -3.82 -5.71 4.48
C ALA A 522 -4.91 -5.83 3.40
N ALA A 523 -6.05 -5.16 3.61
CA ALA A 523 -7.14 -5.08 2.65
C ALA A 523 -6.69 -4.45 1.32
N MET A 524 -6.03 -3.29 1.38
CA MET A 524 -5.45 -2.66 0.18
C MET A 524 -4.38 -3.56 -0.45
N ALA A 525 -3.54 -4.19 0.38
CA ALA A 525 -2.46 -5.04 -0.09
C ALA A 525 -2.97 -6.16 -1.01
N GLU A 526 -4.07 -6.82 -0.66
CA GLU A 526 -4.69 -7.80 -1.55
C GLU A 526 -5.36 -7.18 -2.77
N ALA A 527 -6.11 -6.08 -2.60
CA ALA A 527 -6.76 -5.41 -3.71
C ALA A 527 -5.76 -5.01 -4.81
N LEU A 528 -4.55 -4.59 -4.43
CA LEU A 528 -3.48 -4.23 -5.36
C LEU A 528 -2.56 -5.39 -5.76
N TRP A 529 -2.64 -6.53 -5.08
CA TRP A 529 -1.88 -7.74 -5.42
C TRP A 529 -2.64 -8.64 -6.39
N SER A 530 -3.88 -9.04 -6.06
CA SER A 530 -4.68 -9.97 -6.86
C SER A 530 -6.12 -9.52 -7.11
N GLY A 531 -6.43 -8.26 -6.78
CA GLY A 531 -7.75 -7.69 -7.02
C GLY A 531 -8.76 -8.05 -5.94
N ASN A 532 -9.92 -7.41 -6.02
CA ASN A 532 -11.04 -7.62 -5.09
C ASN A 532 -12.23 -8.35 -5.75
N ARG A 533 -12.00 -8.97 -6.91
CA ARG A 533 -13.03 -9.69 -7.68
C ARG A 533 -12.73 -11.20 -7.77
N GLY A 534 -13.79 -12.00 -7.83
CA GLY A 534 -13.74 -13.44 -8.13
C GLY A 534 -13.63 -13.71 -9.64
N GLU A 535 -13.58 -15.00 -10.00
CA GLU A 535 -13.58 -15.43 -11.42
C GLU A 535 -14.87 -15.05 -12.16
N ASP A 536 -15.97 -14.88 -11.41
CA ASP A 536 -17.27 -14.39 -11.88
C ASP A 536 -17.34 -12.86 -12.05
N GLY A 537 -16.25 -12.14 -11.73
CA GLY A 537 -16.17 -10.69 -11.77
C GLY A 537 -16.86 -9.97 -10.61
N GLN A 538 -17.49 -10.70 -9.68
CA GLN A 538 -18.15 -10.12 -8.51
C GLN A 538 -17.15 -9.81 -7.41
N LYS A 539 -17.48 -8.83 -6.54
CA LYS A 539 -16.64 -8.52 -5.38
C LYS A 539 -16.61 -9.71 -4.43
N ARG A 540 -15.42 -10.07 -3.95
CA ARG A 540 -15.20 -11.27 -3.12
C ARG A 540 -15.01 -10.98 -1.62
N TYR A 541 -15.59 -9.90 -1.10
CA TYR A 541 -15.44 -9.51 0.31
C TYR A 541 -15.92 -10.59 1.31
N GLY A 542 -16.90 -11.42 0.93
CA GLY A 542 -17.35 -12.55 1.75
C GLY A 542 -16.20 -13.53 2.02
N ASP A 543 -15.56 -14.03 0.96
CA ASP A 543 -14.36 -14.90 1.03
C ASP A 543 -13.18 -14.20 1.71
N ALA A 544 -12.99 -12.90 1.46
CA ALA A 544 -11.92 -12.13 2.07
C ALA A 544 -12.08 -11.98 3.59
N THR A 545 -13.32 -11.98 4.12
CA THR A 545 -13.58 -11.78 5.56
C THR A 545 -12.94 -12.89 6.39
N ASP A 546 -13.14 -14.14 6.00
CA ASP A 546 -12.59 -15.29 6.74
C ASP A 546 -11.06 -15.33 6.64
N ARG A 547 -10.53 -15.07 5.43
CA ARG A 547 -9.07 -15.01 5.22
C ARG A 547 -8.41 -13.88 6.00
N LEU A 548 -9.04 -12.71 6.08
CA LEU A 548 -8.52 -11.56 6.82
C LEU A 548 -8.58 -11.78 8.33
N ASN A 549 -9.62 -12.43 8.86
CA ASN A 549 -9.70 -12.79 10.27
C ASN A 549 -8.56 -13.74 10.66
N GLU A 550 -8.33 -14.80 9.87
CA GLU A 550 -7.22 -15.72 10.07
C GLU A 550 -5.87 -15.00 9.99
N TRP A 551 -5.70 -14.18 8.96
CA TRP A 551 -4.46 -13.46 8.75
C TRP A 551 -4.16 -12.45 9.86
N ARG A 552 -5.18 -11.70 10.31
CA ARG A 552 -5.08 -10.82 11.47
C ARG A 552 -4.67 -11.60 12.72
N HIS A 553 -5.27 -12.76 12.96
CA HIS A 553 -4.92 -13.61 14.10
C HIS A 553 -3.44 -14.02 14.06
N ARG A 554 -2.95 -14.43 12.89
CA ARG A 554 -1.56 -14.79 12.69
C ARG A 554 -0.59 -13.62 12.83
N MET A 555 -0.93 -12.44 12.30
CA MET A 555 -0.11 -11.23 12.47
C MET A 555 0.04 -10.84 13.95
N VAL A 556 -1.00 -11.00 14.77
CA VAL A 556 -0.91 -10.83 16.23
C VAL A 556 0.05 -11.82 16.86
N GLY A 557 0.01 -13.10 16.45
CA GLY A 557 0.99 -14.11 16.85
C GLY A 557 2.43 -13.74 16.49
N ARG A 558 2.62 -13.02 15.38
CA ARG A 558 3.92 -12.48 14.91
C ARG A 558 4.31 -11.14 15.56
N GLY A 559 3.55 -10.67 16.55
CA GLY A 559 3.86 -9.45 17.32
C GLY A 559 3.44 -8.14 16.66
N ILE A 560 2.47 -8.17 15.74
CA ILE A 560 1.82 -6.98 15.19
C ILE A 560 0.48 -6.78 15.90
N ALA A 561 0.28 -5.68 16.61
CA ALA A 561 -0.93 -5.43 17.41
C ALA A 561 -2.14 -4.99 16.55
N ALA A 562 -2.47 -5.78 15.53
CA ALA A 562 -3.55 -5.52 14.58
C ALA A 562 -4.94 -5.52 15.24
N GLU A 563 -5.78 -4.56 14.89
CA GLU A 563 -7.14 -4.43 15.44
C GLU A 563 -8.03 -5.64 15.06
N PRO A 564 -8.93 -6.10 15.95
CA PRO A 564 -9.91 -7.12 15.58
C PRO A 564 -10.96 -6.52 14.63
N ILE A 565 -11.34 -7.25 13.58
CA ILE A 565 -12.36 -6.81 12.62
C ILE A 565 -13.77 -7.33 12.94
N GLN A 566 -13.87 -8.40 13.74
CA GLN A 566 -15.12 -9.02 14.18
C GLN A 566 -14.96 -9.65 15.58
N PRO A 567 -16.06 -9.92 16.31
CA PRO A 567 -16.03 -10.81 17.47
C PRO A 567 -15.39 -12.16 17.11
N LEU A 568 -14.59 -12.73 18.01
CA LEU A 568 -13.94 -14.02 17.79
C LEU A 568 -14.94 -15.15 17.47
N TRP A 569 -16.16 -15.06 17.97
CA TRP A 569 -17.23 -15.99 17.62
C TRP A 569 -17.53 -15.99 16.11
N CYS A 570 -17.57 -14.83 15.47
CA CYS A 570 -17.79 -14.73 14.01
C CYS A 570 -16.68 -15.42 13.23
N ALA A 571 -15.43 -15.15 13.59
CA ALA A 571 -14.27 -15.76 12.93
C ALA A 571 -14.21 -17.28 13.09
N ARG A 572 -14.82 -17.83 14.15
CA ARG A 572 -14.95 -19.29 14.39
C ARG A 572 -16.25 -19.88 13.86
N ASN A 573 -17.16 -19.07 13.33
CA ASN A 573 -18.43 -19.49 12.75
C ASN A 573 -18.66 -18.73 11.43
N PRO A 574 -17.89 -19.06 10.37
CA PRO A 574 -17.94 -18.36 9.08
C PRO A 574 -19.36 -18.23 8.53
N GLY A 575 -19.67 -17.08 7.94
CA GLY A 575 -20.97 -16.78 7.36
C GLY A 575 -22.07 -16.39 8.37
N MET A 576 -21.94 -16.74 9.66
CA MET A 576 -22.99 -16.47 10.66
C MET A 576 -23.12 -14.99 11.07
N CYS A 577 -22.11 -14.18 10.75
CA CYS A 577 -22.11 -12.74 11.00
C CYS A 577 -22.25 -11.92 9.70
N ASN A 578 -22.61 -12.57 8.59
CA ASN A 578 -22.88 -11.85 7.34
C ASN A 578 -24.20 -11.09 7.45
N LEU A 579 -24.23 -9.86 6.93
CA LEU A 579 -25.46 -9.08 6.85
C LEU A 579 -26.45 -9.63 5.81
N VAL A 580 -25.92 -10.30 4.79
CA VAL A 580 -26.68 -10.95 3.70
C VAL A 580 -26.08 -12.34 3.46
N GLN A 581 -26.94 -13.36 3.31
CA GLN A 581 -26.54 -14.76 3.06
C GLN A 581 -26.52 -15.11 1.58
#